data_AF-A0A0G4NA48-F1
#
_entry.id   AF-A0A0G4NA48-F1
#
_cell.length_a   1.000
_cell.length_b   1.000
_cell.length_c   1.000
_cell.angle_alpha   90.00
_cell.angle_beta   90.00
_cell.angle_gamma   90.00
#
_symmetry.space_group_name_H-M   'P 1'
#
loop_
_entity.id
_entity.type
_entity.pdbx_description
1 polymer ?
#
loop_
_entity_poly.entity_id
_entity_poly.type
_entity_poly.pdbx_seq_one_letter_code
_entity_poly.pdbx_strand_id
1 'polypeptide(L)'
;MQFLRRALTFRGLFSSLTPNGLKILYRQSPIELVAALAILAGLLGISAYIIKVCIEYFYARQFTKYPAPIAKSLRRALYYTNMSPDPQLAKKWYKKALEQCDELGLDPYSDDVLGIRIQTAAWLEKIGNYQGAITVLESIMKDCTKWVGAMETGIADGTIDKSGVVPPSQVTQGDGEQGTQEEEEEKPENLWHKRNRLLAKAVGTSTKLGELYADNHVNDSENAHARLTWAVETALSESRRRSAEGVKPEEGKWLTPEE
;
A
#
# COMPACT_ATOMS: atom_id res chain seq x y z
N MET A 1 -50.69 -15.39 17.01
CA MET A 1 -49.42 -16.17 16.87
C MET A 1 -49.62 -17.50 16.11
N GLN A 2 -50.31 -17.54 14.95
CA GLN A 2 -50.38 -18.77 14.12
C GLN A 2 -50.46 -18.53 12.58
N PHE A 3 -50.26 -17.30 12.09
CA PHE A 3 -50.32 -17.01 10.64
C PHE A 3 -48.95 -16.73 9.97
N LEU A 4 -47.85 -16.81 10.73
CA LEU A 4 -46.50 -16.50 10.25
C LEU A 4 -45.61 -17.73 9.97
N ARG A 5 -46.15 -18.96 10.00
CA ARG A 5 -45.35 -20.19 9.85
C ARG A 5 -45.55 -20.97 8.54
N ARG A 6 -46.26 -20.43 7.54
CA ARG A 6 -46.67 -21.22 6.35
C ARG A 6 -46.17 -20.73 5.00
N ALA A 7 -45.12 -19.91 4.95
CA ALA A 7 -44.67 -19.29 3.69
C ALA A 7 -43.18 -19.51 3.32
N LEU A 8 -42.50 -20.51 3.86
CA LEU A 8 -41.17 -20.93 3.35
C LEU A 8 -41.05 -22.46 3.31
N THR A 9 -41.91 -23.11 2.54
CA THR A 9 -41.67 -24.49 2.10
C THR A 9 -40.85 -24.48 0.81
N PHE A 10 -39.53 -24.44 0.93
CA PHE A 10 -38.59 -24.59 -0.19
C PHE A 10 -38.87 -25.84 -1.06
N ARG A 11 -39.52 -26.88 -0.51
CA ARG A 11 -39.93 -28.09 -1.23
C ARG A 11 -40.84 -27.84 -2.45
N GLY A 12 -41.70 -26.81 -2.41
CA GLY A 12 -42.60 -26.49 -3.53
C GLY A 12 -41.92 -25.74 -4.69
N LEU A 13 -40.82 -25.03 -4.40
CA LEU A 13 -39.99 -24.35 -5.40
C LEU A 13 -39.13 -25.35 -6.20
N PHE A 14 -38.66 -26.42 -5.57
CA PHE A 14 -37.84 -27.42 -6.27
C PHE A 14 -38.66 -28.37 -7.17
N SER A 15 -39.96 -28.58 -6.91
CA SER A 15 -40.80 -29.43 -7.78
C SER A 15 -41.19 -28.75 -9.10
N SER A 16 -41.31 -27.42 -9.12
CA SER A 16 -41.59 -26.64 -10.34
C SER A 16 -40.36 -26.45 -11.25
N LEU A 17 -39.14 -26.66 -10.75
CA LEU A 17 -37.91 -26.68 -11.53
C LEU A 17 -37.65 -28.00 -12.28
N THR A 18 -38.56 -28.97 -12.23
CA THR A 18 -38.45 -30.19 -13.05
C THR A 18 -38.76 -29.92 -14.52
N PRO A 19 -38.15 -30.66 -15.47
CA PRO A 19 -38.35 -30.44 -16.91
C PRO A 19 -39.82 -30.58 -17.37
N ASN A 20 -40.64 -31.35 -16.64
CA ASN A 20 -42.07 -31.46 -16.90
C ASN A 20 -42.86 -30.27 -16.33
N GLY A 21 -42.46 -29.69 -15.19
CA GLY A 21 -43.06 -28.48 -14.61
C GLY A 21 -42.78 -27.23 -15.46
N LEU A 22 -41.56 -27.08 -15.98
CA LEU A 22 -41.17 -25.98 -16.88
C LEU A 22 -41.96 -26.00 -18.20
N LYS A 23 -42.20 -27.19 -18.77
CA LYS A 23 -43.02 -27.35 -19.99
C LYS A 23 -44.48 -26.95 -19.77
N ILE A 24 -45.05 -27.25 -18.60
CA ILE A 24 -46.42 -26.88 -18.24
C ILE A 24 -46.50 -25.35 -18.04
N LEU A 25 -45.52 -24.76 -17.36
CA LEU A 25 -45.47 -23.33 -17.06
C LEU A 25 -45.27 -22.47 -18.33
N TYR A 26 -44.42 -22.92 -19.26
CA TYR A 26 -44.24 -22.27 -20.57
C TYR A 26 -45.53 -22.22 -21.39
N ARG A 27 -46.38 -23.24 -21.26
CA ARG A 27 -47.65 -23.34 -22.00
C ARG A 27 -48.77 -22.49 -21.39
N GLN A 28 -48.66 -22.17 -20.09
CA GLN A 28 -49.69 -21.45 -19.34
C GLN A 28 -49.41 -19.94 -19.24
N SER A 29 -48.16 -19.52 -19.06
CA SER A 29 -47.75 -18.11 -19.02
C SER A 29 -46.33 -17.89 -19.57
N PRO A 30 -46.15 -17.84 -20.92
CA PRO A 30 -44.82 -17.75 -21.54
C PRO A 30 -44.07 -16.45 -21.20
N ILE A 31 -44.80 -15.34 -20.99
CA ILE A 31 -44.22 -14.03 -20.66
C ILE A 31 -43.64 -14.02 -19.24
N GLU A 32 -44.33 -14.64 -18.27
CA GLU A 32 -43.87 -14.72 -16.88
C GLU A 32 -42.60 -15.57 -16.76
N LEU A 33 -42.51 -16.66 -17.53
CA LEU A 33 -41.31 -17.51 -17.55
C LEU A 33 -40.11 -16.76 -18.12
N VAL A 34 -40.26 -16.06 -19.25
CA VAL A 34 -39.17 -15.27 -19.85
C VAL A 34 -38.72 -14.14 -18.91
N ALA A 35 -39.66 -13.45 -18.26
CA ALA A 35 -39.35 -12.42 -17.28
C ALA A 35 -38.59 -12.97 -16.06
N ALA A 36 -39.02 -14.13 -15.51
CA ALA A 36 -38.35 -14.78 -14.39
C ALA A 36 -36.92 -15.23 -14.75
N LEU A 37 -36.72 -15.77 -15.96
CA LEU A 37 -35.42 -16.21 -16.46
C LEU A 37 -34.49 -15.01 -16.72
N ALA A 38 -35.01 -13.90 -17.23
CA ALA A 38 -34.27 -12.66 -17.40
C ALA A 38 -33.82 -12.05 -16.06
N ILE A 39 -34.69 -12.05 -15.05
CA ILE A 39 -34.32 -11.61 -13.68
C ILE A 39 -33.26 -12.53 -13.08
N LEU A 40 -33.39 -13.86 -13.24
CA LEU A 40 -32.41 -14.82 -12.75
C LEU A 40 -31.04 -14.65 -13.43
N ALA A 41 -31.02 -14.43 -14.74
CA ALA A 41 -29.79 -14.13 -15.49
C ALA A 41 -29.17 -12.79 -15.04
N GLY A 42 -29.99 -11.77 -14.77
CA GLY A 42 -29.54 -10.49 -14.22
C GLY A 42 -28.91 -10.64 -12.84
N LEU A 43 -29.52 -11.43 -11.94
CA LEU A 43 -28.96 -11.72 -10.61
C LEU A 43 -27.65 -12.50 -10.71
N LEU A 44 -27.55 -13.47 -11.61
CA LEU A 44 -26.30 -14.19 -11.87
C LEU A 44 -25.20 -13.25 -12.38
N GLY A 45 -25.52 -12.35 -13.33
CA GLY A 45 -24.59 -11.34 -13.81
C GLY A 45 -24.07 -10.40 -12.71
N ILE A 46 -24.98 -9.91 -11.85
CA ILE A 46 -24.61 -9.08 -10.68
C ILE A 46 -23.72 -9.88 -9.72
N SER A 47 -24.05 -11.14 -9.43
CA SER A 47 -23.24 -11.98 -8.54
C SER A 47 -21.83 -12.23 -9.08
N ALA A 48 -21.70 -12.52 -10.39
CA ALA A 48 -20.41 -12.72 -11.05
C ALA A 48 -19.59 -11.42 -11.07
N TYR A 49 -20.25 -10.27 -11.27
CA TYR A 49 -19.60 -8.96 -11.18
C TYR A 49 -19.07 -8.67 -9.77
N ILE A 50 -19.85 -8.94 -8.72
CA ILE A 50 -19.41 -8.81 -7.33
C ILE A 50 -18.19 -9.70 -7.06
N ILE A 51 -18.22 -10.96 -7.52
CA ILE A 51 -17.09 -11.89 -7.38
C ILE A 51 -15.84 -11.34 -8.09
N LYS A 52 -15.99 -10.82 -9.31
CA LYS A 52 -14.88 -10.20 -10.07
C LYS A 52 -14.27 -9.04 -9.30
N VAL A 53 -15.11 -8.13 -8.80
CA VAL A 53 -14.66 -6.98 -7.98
C VAL A 53 -13.99 -7.44 -6.69
N CYS A 54 -14.51 -8.47 -6.01
CA CYS A 54 -13.90 -9.00 -4.80
C CYS A 54 -12.53 -9.64 -5.07
N ILE A 55 -12.38 -10.40 -6.16
CA ILE A 55 -11.09 -10.99 -6.57
C ILE A 55 -10.10 -9.88 -6.92
N GLU A 56 -10.51 -8.93 -7.75
CA GLU A 56 -9.66 -7.81 -8.16
C GLU A 56 -9.22 -6.93 -6.97
N TYR A 57 -10.11 -6.71 -6.00
CA TYR A 57 -9.79 -6.01 -4.76
C TYR A 57 -8.80 -6.80 -3.87
N PHE A 58 -8.98 -8.12 -3.74
CA PHE A 58 -8.18 -8.97 -2.84
C PHE A 58 -6.80 -9.35 -3.42
N TYR A 59 -6.72 -9.44 -4.76
CA TYR A 59 -5.51 -9.72 -5.53
C TYR A 59 -4.95 -8.47 -6.23
N ALA A 60 -5.35 -7.27 -5.79
CA ALA A 60 -4.79 -6.02 -6.30
C ALA A 60 -3.25 -6.04 -6.21
N ARG A 61 -2.58 -5.44 -7.20
CA ARG A 61 -1.11 -5.43 -7.35
C ARG A 61 -0.36 -4.99 -6.07
N GLN A 62 -1.00 -4.15 -5.27
CA GLN A 62 -0.52 -3.71 -3.95
C GLN A 62 -0.29 -4.85 -2.94
N PHE A 63 -0.88 -6.04 -3.11
CA PHE A 63 -0.72 -7.17 -2.18
C PHE A 63 0.03 -8.36 -2.75
N THR A 64 0.20 -8.42 -4.08
CA THR A 64 0.92 -9.51 -4.75
C THR A 64 2.43 -9.31 -4.71
N LYS A 65 2.89 -8.09 -4.44
CA LYS A 65 4.32 -7.76 -4.28
C LYS A 65 4.90 -8.25 -2.94
N TYR A 66 4.06 -8.41 -1.91
CA TYR A 66 4.51 -8.86 -0.60
C TYR A 66 4.51 -10.38 -0.48
N PRO A 67 5.45 -10.96 0.29
CA PRO A 67 5.37 -12.36 0.71
C PRO A 67 4.00 -12.68 1.31
N ALA A 68 3.50 -13.91 1.06
CA ALA A 68 2.21 -14.38 1.54
C ALA A 68 1.88 -14.06 3.03
N PRO A 69 2.81 -14.21 4.01
CA PRO A 69 2.55 -13.86 5.40
C PRO A 69 2.25 -12.37 5.62
N ILE A 70 3.02 -11.47 4.99
CA ILE A 70 2.86 -10.01 5.12
C ILE A 70 1.57 -9.58 4.43
N ALA A 71 1.33 -10.06 3.21
CA ALA A 71 0.11 -9.76 2.47
C ALA A 71 -1.15 -10.15 3.26
N LYS A 72 -1.13 -11.28 3.98
CA LYS A 72 -2.26 -11.70 4.83
C LYS A 72 -2.48 -10.75 6.02
N SER A 73 -1.42 -10.28 6.67
CA SER A 73 -1.52 -9.32 7.77
C SER A 73 -1.99 -7.94 7.29
N LEU A 74 -1.47 -7.45 6.16
CA LEU A 74 -1.90 -6.17 5.56
C LEU A 74 -3.36 -6.19 5.12
N ARG A 75 -3.82 -7.27 4.48
CA ARG A 75 -5.24 -7.43 4.12
C ARG A 75 -6.15 -7.36 5.35
N ARG A 76 -5.73 -7.95 6.48
CA ARG A 76 -6.46 -7.85 7.75
C ARG A 76 -6.43 -6.43 8.31
N ALA A 77 -5.29 -5.76 8.28
CA ALA A 77 -5.18 -4.37 8.71
C ALA A 77 -6.18 -3.48 7.93
N LEU A 78 -6.19 -3.59 6.61
CA LEU A 78 -7.10 -2.81 5.75
C LEU A 78 -8.57 -3.18 5.92
N TYR A 79 -8.87 -4.46 6.18
CA TYR A 79 -10.23 -4.87 6.54
C TYR A 79 -10.73 -4.13 7.79
N TYR A 80 -9.91 -4.07 8.83
CA TYR A 80 -10.23 -3.32 10.06
C TYR A 80 -10.08 -1.80 9.94
N THR A 81 -9.53 -1.31 8.82
CA THR A 81 -9.50 0.12 8.49
C THR A 81 -10.75 0.56 7.71
N ASN A 82 -11.20 -0.23 6.73
CA ASN A 82 -12.22 0.19 5.76
C ASN A 82 -13.59 -0.50 5.93
N MET A 83 -13.61 -1.79 6.29
CA MET A 83 -14.85 -2.59 6.28
C MET A 83 -15.50 -2.66 7.67
N SER A 84 -14.71 -2.98 8.69
CA SER A 84 -15.15 -3.05 10.09
C SER A 84 -14.18 -2.21 10.94
N PRO A 85 -14.36 -0.87 11.00
CA PRO A 85 -13.43 0.03 11.64
C PRO A 85 -13.18 -0.33 13.12
N ASP A 86 -12.01 -0.88 13.41
CA ASP A 86 -11.51 -1.12 14.76
C ASP A 86 -10.07 -0.61 14.85
N PRO A 87 -9.84 0.56 15.46
CA PRO A 87 -8.51 1.16 15.53
C PRO A 87 -7.47 0.32 16.26
N GLN A 88 -7.86 -0.42 17.30
CA GLN A 88 -6.92 -1.21 18.08
C GLN A 88 -6.49 -2.44 17.29
N LEU A 89 -7.45 -3.10 16.65
CA LEU A 89 -7.17 -4.30 15.87
C LEU A 89 -6.43 -3.96 14.57
N ALA A 90 -6.79 -2.87 13.89
CA ALA A 90 -6.06 -2.37 12.72
C ALA A 90 -4.59 -2.07 13.07
N LYS A 91 -4.33 -1.32 14.16
CA LYS A 91 -2.97 -1.03 14.64
C LYS A 91 -2.17 -2.31 14.92
N LYS A 92 -2.80 -3.31 15.54
CA LYS A 92 -2.17 -4.61 15.82
C LYS A 92 -1.74 -5.31 14.52
N TRP A 93 -2.57 -5.31 13.49
CA TRP A 93 -2.24 -5.96 12.22
C TRP A 93 -1.19 -5.19 11.40
N TYR A 94 -1.22 -3.85 11.42
CA TYR A 94 -0.14 -3.04 10.83
C TYR A 94 1.21 -3.30 11.50
N LYS A 95 1.23 -3.32 12.85
CA LYS A 95 2.45 -3.64 13.60
C LYS A 95 2.97 -5.03 13.25
N LYS A 96 2.08 -6.02 13.22
CA LYS A 96 2.44 -7.39 12.84
C LYS A 96 3.01 -7.47 11.42
N ALA A 97 2.46 -6.71 10.46
CA ALA A 97 2.99 -6.68 9.11
C ALA A 97 4.42 -6.12 9.06
N LEU A 98 4.72 -5.08 9.84
CA LEU A 98 6.07 -4.51 9.95
C LEU A 98 7.05 -5.47 10.67
N GLU A 99 6.61 -6.14 11.74
CA GLU A 99 7.41 -7.18 12.42
C GLU A 99 7.74 -8.32 11.44
N GLN A 100 6.78 -8.74 10.61
CA GLN A 100 7.02 -9.75 9.57
C GLN A 100 7.96 -9.28 8.46
N CYS A 101 8.04 -7.97 8.20
CA CYS A 101 9.03 -7.44 7.25
C CYS A 101 10.44 -7.59 7.81
N ASP A 102 10.62 -7.32 9.11
CA ASP A 102 11.90 -7.48 9.81
C ASP A 102 12.31 -8.96 9.93
N GLU A 103 11.37 -9.84 10.30
CA GLU A 103 11.59 -11.29 10.40
C GLU A 103 12.03 -11.92 9.07
N LEU A 104 11.49 -11.41 7.95
CA LEU A 104 11.82 -11.90 6.61
C LEU A 104 13.01 -11.17 5.98
N GLY A 105 13.65 -10.26 6.71
CA GLY A 105 14.84 -9.55 6.23
C GLY A 105 14.59 -8.62 5.04
N LEU A 106 13.35 -8.14 4.85
CA LEU A 106 13.08 -7.12 3.83
C LEU A 106 13.82 -5.83 4.17
N ASP A 107 14.40 -5.19 3.16
CA ASP A 107 15.08 -3.91 3.34
C ASP A 107 14.12 -2.88 3.95
N PRO A 108 14.42 -2.32 5.15
CA PRO A 108 13.58 -1.30 5.78
C PRO A 108 13.38 -0.04 4.94
N TYR A 109 14.29 0.20 4.00
CA TYR A 109 14.28 1.34 3.08
C TYR A 109 13.65 1.02 1.72
N SER A 110 13.14 -0.20 1.52
CA SER A 110 12.38 -0.58 0.33
C SER A 110 11.11 0.27 0.18
N ASP A 111 10.64 0.43 -1.05
CA ASP A 111 9.38 1.15 -1.32
C ASP A 111 8.19 0.51 -0.63
N ASP A 112 8.23 -0.81 -0.47
CA ASP A 112 7.16 -1.59 0.11
C ASP A 112 7.06 -1.36 1.62
N VAL A 113 8.16 -1.53 2.35
CA VAL A 113 8.17 -1.34 3.81
C VAL A 113 7.88 0.12 4.18
N LEU A 114 8.49 1.07 3.48
CA LEU A 114 8.19 2.49 3.69
C LEU A 114 6.74 2.82 3.31
N GLY A 115 6.21 2.20 2.26
CA GLY A 115 4.81 2.32 1.85
C GLY A 115 3.84 1.90 2.95
N ILE A 116 4.10 0.78 3.65
CA ILE A 116 3.29 0.33 4.79
C ILE A 116 3.30 1.39 5.90
N ARG A 117 4.47 1.96 6.23
CA ARG A 117 4.60 2.98 7.28
C ARG A 117 3.85 4.27 6.91
N ILE A 118 3.98 4.73 5.67
CA ILE A 118 3.27 5.91 5.15
C ILE A 118 1.75 5.66 5.16
N GLN A 119 1.30 4.50 4.69
CA GLN A 119 -0.12 4.12 4.74
C GLN A 119 -0.65 4.08 6.17
N THR A 120 0.16 3.57 7.11
CA THR A 120 -0.20 3.57 8.54
C THR A 120 -0.34 4.98 9.08
N ALA A 121 0.55 5.91 8.73
CA ALA A 121 0.45 7.31 9.12
C ALA A 121 -0.79 8.00 8.53
N ALA A 122 -1.06 7.82 7.23
CA ALA A 122 -2.24 8.36 6.57
C ALA A 122 -3.54 7.83 7.19
N TRP A 123 -3.55 6.56 7.59
CA TRP A 123 -4.68 5.98 8.32
C TRP A 123 -4.84 6.58 9.72
N LEU A 124 -3.74 6.80 10.45
CA LEU A 124 -3.77 7.45 11.77
C LEU A 124 -4.32 8.88 11.69
N GLU A 125 -3.93 9.63 10.66
CA GLU A 125 -4.49 10.95 10.35
C GLU A 125 -6.00 10.86 10.10
N LYS A 126 -6.46 9.90 9.27
CA LYS A 126 -7.88 9.71 8.96
C LYS A 126 -8.76 9.44 10.18
N ILE A 127 -8.24 8.80 11.22
CA ILE A 127 -8.97 8.54 12.47
C ILE A 127 -8.83 9.68 13.50
N GLY A 128 -8.20 10.81 13.12
CA GLY A 128 -7.97 11.97 13.99
C GLY A 128 -6.81 11.80 14.97
N ASN A 129 -5.97 10.76 14.83
CA ASN A 129 -4.78 10.57 15.65
C ASN A 129 -3.56 11.24 15.02
N TYR A 130 -3.57 12.57 15.01
CA TYR A 130 -2.51 13.40 14.41
C TYR A 130 -1.14 13.15 15.06
N GLN A 131 -1.07 13.05 16.39
CA GLN A 131 0.19 12.78 17.09
C GLN A 131 0.81 11.43 16.69
N GLY A 132 -0.02 10.41 16.52
CA GLY A 132 0.40 9.10 16.03
C GLY A 132 0.93 9.17 14.60
N ALA A 133 0.24 9.90 13.72
CA ALA A 133 0.67 10.10 12.34
C ALA A 133 2.02 10.83 12.27
N ILE A 134 2.16 11.93 13.03
CA ILE A 134 3.40 12.71 13.17
C ILE A 134 4.55 11.80 13.63
N THR A 135 4.36 11.04 14.70
CA THR A 135 5.40 10.15 15.24
C THR A 135 5.91 9.15 14.19
N VAL A 136 4.99 8.56 13.41
CA VAL A 136 5.36 7.61 12.35
C VAL A 136 6.10 8.32 11.22
N LEU A 137 5.63 9.48 10.75
CA LEU A 137 6.28 10.23 9.67
C LEU A 137 7.65 10.79 10.09
N GLU A 138 7.78 11.28 11.31
CA GLU A 138 9.08 11.71 11.86
C GLU A 138 10.07 10.56 11.91
N SER A 139 9.62 9.36 12.29
CA SER A 139 10.48 8.18 12.28
C SER A 139 10.96 7.84 10.86
N ILE A 140 10.07 7.91 9.86
CA ILE A 140 10.43 7.67 8.45
C ILE A 140 11.47 8.69 7.97
N MET A 141 11.22 9.98 8.21
CA MET A 141 12.12 11.07 7.82
C MET A 141 13.49 10.93 8.49
N LYS A 142 13.52 10.62 9.78
CA LYS A 142 14.76 10.41 10.54
C LYS A 142 15.56 9.23 10.00
N ASP A 143 14.91 8.11 9.70
CA ASP A 143 15.59 6.93 9.17
C ASP A 143 16.18 7.22 7.78
N CYS A 144 15.40 7.84 6.88
CA CYS A 144 15.85 8.18 5.53
C CYS A 144 17.03 9.15 5.55
N THR A 145 16.94 10.23 6.33
CA THR A 145 18.03 11.23 6.44
C THR A 145 19.28 10.65 7.08
N LYS A 146 19.13 9.80 8.10
CA LYS A 146 20.25 9.08 8.72
C LYS A 146 20.97 8.17 7.71
N TRP A 147 20.22 7.43 6.90
CA TRP A 147 20.81 6.56 5.88
C TRP A 147 21.57 7.37 4.82
N VAL A 148 20.96 8.45 4.31
CA VAL A 148 21.59 9.34 3.32
C VAL A 148 22.88 9.95 3.87
N GLY A 149 22.85 10.50 5.10
CA GLY A 149 24.04 11.07 5.71
C GLY A 149 25.15 10.04 5.96
N ALA A 150 24.79 8.81 6.34
CA ALA A 150 25.76 7.74 6.51
C ALA A 150 26.42 7.35 5.18
N MET A 151 25.66 7.32 4.09
CA MET A 151 26.17 7.05 2.74
C MET A 151 27.12 8.17 2.27
N GLU A 152 26.75 9.43 2.46
CA GLU A 152 27.58 10.58 2.09
C GLU A 152 28.88 10.63 2.91
N THR A 153 28.81 10.33 4.21
CA THR A 153 29.99 10.23 5.09
C THR A 153 30.88 9.08 4.64
N GLY A 154 30.30 7.92 4.31
CA GLY A 154 31.05 6.76 3.82
C GLY A 154 31.79 7.02 2.50
N ILE A 155 31.25 7.88 1.63
CA ILE A 155 31.95 8.33 0.41
C ILE A 155 33.07 9.31 0.76
N ALA A 156 32.83 10.26 1.68
CA ALA A 156 33.84 11.23 2.09
C ALA A 156 35.05 10.55 2.75
N ASP A 157 34.81 9.53 3.56
CA ASP A 157 35.83 8.71 4.22
C ASP A 157 36.51 7.71 3.27
N GLY A 158 36.00 7.56 2.04
CA GLY A 158 36.51 6.60 1.04
C GLY A 158 36.19 5.14 1.33
N THR A 159 35.28 4.86 2.28
CA THR A 159 34.80 3.50 2.58
C THR A 159 33.86 2.97 1.50
N ILE A 160 33.13 3.86 0.83
CA ILE A 160 32.23 3.57 -0.27
C ILE A 160 32.85 4.12 -1.56
N ASP A 161 32.88 3.31 -2.63
CA ASP A 161 33.36 3.77 -3.92
C ASP A 161 32.45 4.88 -4.48
N LYS A 162 33.05 5.87 -5.16
CA LYS A 162 32.35 7.04 -5.70
C LYS A 162 31.30 6.66 -6.76
N SER A 163 31.44 5.49 -7.38
CA SER A 163 30.47 4.92 -8.33
C SER A 163 29.16 4.48 -7.67
N GLY A 164 29.14 4.29 -6.35
CA GLY A 164 27.96 3.82 -5.61
C GLY A 164 27.60 2.35 -5.86
N VAL A 165 28.48 1.58 -6.51
CA VAL A 165 28.26 0.15 -6.73
C VAL A 165 28.47 -0.59 -5.41
N VAL A 166 27.43 -1.30 -4.97
CA VAL A 166 27.51 -2.15 -3.77
C VAL A 166 28.39 -3.35 -4.10
N PRO A 167 29.48 -3.63 -3.36
CA PRO A 167 30.24 -4.85 -3.55
C PRO A 167 29.35 -6.07 -3.25
N PRO A 168 29.50 -7.21 -3.96
CA PRO A 168 28.63 -8.39 -3.83
C PRO A 168 28.47 -8.92 -2.39
N SER A 169 29.39 -8.59 -1.49
CA SER A 169 29.41 -9.02 -0.10
C SER A 169 28.41 -8.30 0.83
N GLN A 170 27.79 -7.20 0.39
CA GLN A 170 26.78 -6.46 1.16
C GLN A 170 25.34 -6.67 0.67
N VAL A 171 25.16 -7.52 -0.34
CA VAL A 171 23.83 -7.94 -0.77
C VAL A 171 23.31 -8.89 0.31
N THR A 172 22.46 -8.41 1.21
CA THR A 172 21.62 -9.29 2.01
C THR A 172 20.77 -10.06 1.01
N GLN A 173 21.17 -11.31 0.74
CA GLN A 173 20.35 -12.28 0.03
C GLN A 173 19.09 -12.48 0.87
N GLY A 174 18.05 -11.72 0.54
CA GLY A 174 16.69 -12.13 0.85
C GLY A 174 16.39 -13.32 -0.06
N ASP A 175 16.66 -14.53 0.41
CA ASP A 175 16.16 -15.76 -0.19
C ASP A 175 14.63 -15.77 -0.06
N GLY A 176 13.98 -15.00 -0.93
CA GLY A 176 12.54 -15.00 -1.16
C GLY A 176 12.23 -15.87 -2.36
N GLU A 177 12.41 -17.18 -2.22
CA GLU A 177 11.98 -18.10 -3.26
C GLU A 177 10.44 -18.07 -3.43
N GLN A 178 10.06 -17.82 -4.70
CA GLN A 178 8.83 -18.22 -5.40
C GLN A 178 7.60 -17.31 -5.30
N GLY A 179 7.60 -16.29 -6.16
CA GLY A 179 6.44 -15.87 -6.94
C GLY A 179 6.82 -15.88 -8.42
N THR A 180 6.02 -16.52 -9.27
CA THR A 180 6.29 -16.79 -10.69
C THR A 180 6.83 -15.58 -11.46
N GLN A 181 7.93 -15.85 -12.15
CA GLN A 181 8.83 -15.00 -12.93
C GLN A 181 8.14 -14.24 -14.08
N GLU A 182 8.38 -12.93 -14.14
CA GLU A 182 9.12 -12.35 -15.26
C GLU A 182 10.47 -11.91 -14.66
N GLU A 183 11.55 -12.65 -14.98
CA GLU A 183 12.91 -12.35 -14.53
C GLU A 183 13.43 -11.12 -15.29
N GLU A 184 13.22 -9.93 -14.74
CA GLU A 184 14.26 -8.90 -14.84
C GLU A 184 15.35 -9.32 -13.85
N GLU A 185 16.57 -9.60 -14.31
CA GLU A 185 17.73 -9.74 -13.44
C GLU A 185 17.74 -8.56 -12.45
N GLU A 186 17.45 -8.80 -11.17
CA GLU A 186 17.48 -7.78 -10.11
C GLU A 186 18.93 -7.34 -9.90
N LYS A 187 19.39 -6.41 -10.74
CA LYS A 187 20.65 -5.71 -10.49
C LYS A 187 20.51 -5.03 -9.13
N PRO A 188 21.47 -5.23 -8.22
CA PRO A 188 21.42 -4.58 -6.92
C PRO A 188 21.31 -3.07 -7.12
N GLU A 189 20.34 -2.45 -6.43
CA GLU A 189 20.09 -1.01 -6.50
C GLU A 189 21.39 -0.25 -6.20
N ASN A 190 21.81 0.62 -7.13
CA ASN A 190 22.97 1.48 -6.91
C ASN A 190 22.74 2.38 -5.68
N LEU A 191 23.77 2.60 -4.87
CA LEU A 191 23.67 3.45 -3.67
C LEU A 191 23.22 4.87 -3.99
N TRP A 192 23.61 5.43 -5.14
CA TRP A 192 23.14 6.74 -5.59
C TRP A 192 21.64 6.72 -5.92
N HIS A 193 21.15 5.65 -6.54
CA HIS A 193 19.72 5.48 -6.79
C HIS A 193 18.93 5.42 -5.47
N LYS A 194 19.41 4.59 -4.54
CA LYS A 194 18.81 4.44 -3.21
C LYS A 194 18.82 5.75 -2.44
N ARG A 195 19.96 6.46 -2.42
CA ARG A 195 20.11 7.79 -1.79
C ARG A 195 19.09 8.77 -2.36
N ASN A 196 19.01 8.83 -3.69
CA ASN A 196 18.09 9.72 -4.38
C ASN A 196 16.62 9.43 -4.01
N ARG A 197 16.21 8.16 -4.07
CA ARG A 197 14.86 7.71 -3.71
C ARG A 197 14.51 8.05 -2.25
N LEU A 198 15.44 7.79 -1.32
CA LEU A 198 15.23 8.06 0.10
C LEU A 198 15.22 9.55 0.43
N LEU A 199 16.04 10.35 -0.25
CA LEU A 199 16.02 11.80 -0.09
C LEU A 199 14.71 12.40 -0.60
N ALA A 200 14.24 11.98 -1.78
CA ALA A 200 12.94 12.40 -2.31
C ALA A 200 11.79 12.05 -1.35
N LYS A 201 11.81 10.83 -0.79
CA LYS A 201 10.84 10.43 0.23
C LYS A 201 10.93 11.25 1.50
N ALA A 202 12.14 11.58 1.95
CA ALA A 202 12.34 12.41 3.14
C ALA A 202 11.78 13.82 2.91
N VAL A 203 12.01 14.41 1.72
CA VAL A 203 11.42 15.70 1.32
C VAL A 203 9.89 15.63 1.35
N GLY A 204 9.27 14.67 0.65
CA GLY A 204 7.81 14.53 0.66
C GLY A 204 7.22 14.26 2.05
N THR A 205 7.92 13.47 2.87
CA THR A 205 7.53 13.22 4.27
C THR A 205 7.63 14.50 5.11
N SER A 206 8.65 15.33 4.91
CA SER A 206 8.81 16.61 5.60
C SER A 206 7.73 17.61 5.18
N THR A 207 7.36 17.65 3.90
CA THR A 207 6.23 18.47 3.42
C THR A 207 4.94 18.05 4.12
N LYS A 208 4.64 16.75 4.16
CA LYS A 208 3.45 16.23 4.85
C LYS A 208 3.48 16.49 6.36
N LEU A 209 4.64 16.38 7.01
CA LEU A 209 4.80 16.77 8.41
C LEU A 209 4.50 18.27 8.61
N GLY A 210 4.99 19.12 7.71
CA GLY A 210 4.69 20.55 7.70
C GLY A 210 3.19 20.84 7.67
N GLU A 211 2.46 20.16 6.78
CA GLU A 211 0.99 20.23 6.72
C GLU A 211 0.33 19.77 8.02
N LEU A 212 0.77 18.64 8.59
CA LEU A 212 0.21 18.11 9.82
C LEU A 212 0.45 19.00 11.03
N TYR A 213 1.62 19.64 11.13
CA TYR A 213 1.89 20.60 12.20
C TYR A 213 1.08 21.88 12.03
N ALA A 214 0.85 22.32 10.79
CA ALA A 214 0.02 23.49 10.49
C ALA A 214 -1.49 23.23 10.65
N ASP A 215 -1.91 21.96 10.70
CA ASP A 215 -3.31 21.59 10.87
C ASP A 215 -3.87 22.13 12.20
N ASN A 216 -5.13 22.59 12.18
CA ASN A 216 -5.79 23.22 13.33
C ASN A 216 -5.80 22.34 14.60
N HIS A 217 -5.74 21.02 14.47
CA HIS A 217 -5.74 20.10 15.62
C HIS A 217 -4.37 20.03 16.31
N VAL A 218 -3.28 20.39 15.63
CA VAL A 218 -1.92 20.40 16.16
C VAL A 218 -1.47 21.83 16.44
N ASN A 219 -1.68 22.72 15.46
CA ASN A 219 -1.45 24.16 15.53
C ASN A 219 -0.03 24.54 16.02
N ASP A 220 0.98 23.86 15.47
CA ASP A 220 2.39 24.07 15.76
C ASP A 220 3.08 24.75 14.56
N SER A 221 2.94 26.07 14.49
CA SER A 221 3.45 26.87 13.37
C SER A 221 4.97 26.87 13.28
N GLU A 222 5.68 26.69 14.40
CA GLU A 222 7.15 26.66 14.44
C GLU A 222 7.66 25.39 13.77
N ASN A 223 7.17 24.22 14.18
CA ASN A 223 7.56 22.97 13.55
C ASN A 223 7.05 22.88 12.11
N ALA A 224 5.85 23.41 11.81
CA ALA A 224 5.37 23.48 10.43
C ALA A 224 6.34 24.25 9.53
N HIS A 225 6.76 25.45 9.97
CA HIS A 225 7.71 26.27 9.23
C HIS A 225 9.06 25.57 9.08
N ALA A 226 9.59 24.99 10.16
CA ALA A 226 10.87 24.28 10.13
C ALA A 226 10.87 23.11 9.12
N ARG A 227 9.79 22.31 9.09
CA ARG A 227 9.68 21.15 8.19
C ARG A 227 9.54 21.55 6.72
N LEU A 228 8.76 22.60 6.43
CA LEU A 228 8.58 23.11 5.07
C LEU A 228 9.86 23.77 4.54
N THR A 229 10.52 24.58 5.37
CA THR A 229 11.81 25.19 5.02
C THR A 229 12.85 24.12 4.73
N TRP A 230 12.97 23.11 5.59
CA TRP A 230 13.91 21.99 5.36
C TRP A 230 13.62 21.26 4.04
N ALA A 231 12.34 21.00 3.72
CA ALA A 231 11.95 20.32 2.48
C ALA A 231 12.40 21.11 1.24
N VAL A 232 12.10 22.41 1.20
CA VAL A 232 12.44 23.30 0.09
C VAL A 232 13.96 23.46 -0.03
N GLU A 233 14.65 23.74 1.07
CA GLU A 233 16.11 23.91 1.07
C GLU A 233 16.83 22.64 0.61
N THR A 234 16.37 21.46 1.04
CA THR A 234 16.93 20.17 0.63
C THR A 234 16.69 19.92 -0.85
N ALA A 235 15.47 20.13 -1.34
CA ALA A 235 15.12 19.95 -2.75
C ALA A 235 15.92 20.88 -3.67
N LEU A 236 16.05 22.16 -3.29
CA LEU A 236 16.84 23.15 -4.02
C LEU A 236 18.34 22.85 -3.98
N SER A 237 18.86 22.42 -2.82
CA SER A 237 20.27 22.07 -2.68
C SER A 237 20.63 20.88 -3.57
N GLU A 238 19.76 19.86 -3.63
CA GLU A 238 19.96 18.71 -4.52
C GLU A 238 19.87 19.09 -5.99
N SER A 239 18.92 19.95 -6.38
CA SER A 239 18.82 20.47 -7.74
C SER A 239 20.06 21.27 -8.15
N ARG A 240 20.59 22.12 -7.25
CA ARG A 240 21.85 22.84 -7.46
C ARG A 240 23.04 21.90 -7.59
N ARG A 241 23.14 20.87 -6.75
CA ARG A 241 24.19 19.85 -6.83
C ARG A 241 24.18 19.16 -8.19
N ARG A 242 23.02 18.70 -8.64
CA ARG A 242 22.85 18.07 -9.98
C ARG A 242 23.22 19.02 -11.12
N SER A 243 22.92 20.31 -10.97
CA SER A 243 23.27 21.33 -11.97
C SER A 243 24.77 21.61 -12.01
N ALA A 244 25.45 21.60 -10.86
CA ALA A 244 26.88 21.91 -10.75
C ALA A 244 27.79 20.70 -11.04
N GLU A 245 27.44 19.53 -10.50
CA GLU A 245 28.26 18.32 -10.56
C GLU A 245 27.80 17.30 -11.60
N GLY A 246 26.60 17.50 -12.17
CA GLY A 246 25.93 16.50 -12.98
C GLY A 246 25.24 15.40 -12.16
N VAL A 247 24.50 14.56 -12.89
CA VAL A 247 23.82 13.37 -12.33
C VAL A 247 24.85 12.26 -12.16
N LYS A 248 24.86 11.62 -10.97
CA LYS A 248 25.78 10.51 -10.68
C LYS A 248 25.34 9.23 -11.42
N PRO A 249 26.21 8.22 -11.57
CA PRO A 249 25.86 6.97 -12.23
C PRO A 249 24.62 6.33 -11.61
N GLU A 250 23.63 5.98 -12.45
CA GLU A 250 22.39 5.29 -12.06
C GLU A 250 21.53 6.01 -10.98
N GLU A 251 21.82 7.28 -10.67
CA GLU A 251 21.15 8.04 -9.62
C GLU A 251 19.63 8.22 -9.88
N GLY A 252 19.21 8.17 -11.14
CA GLY A 252 17.81 8.28 -11.54
C GLY A 252 17.25 9.70 -11.56
N LYS A 253 15.94 9.81 -11.75
CA LYS A 253 15.22 11.08 -11.87
C LYS A 253 15.06 11.77 -10.51
N TRP A 254 15.02 13.10 -10.51
CA TRP A 254 14.72 13.91 -9.33
C TRP A 254 13.28 14.42 -9.37
N LEU A 255 12.83 14.99 -8.25
CA LEU A 255 11.58 15.73 -8.13
C LEU A 255 11.48 16.80 -9.21
N THR A 256 10.30 16.88 -9.82
CA THR A 256 9.95 17.97 -10.74
C THR A 256 9.67 19.26 -9.96
N PRO A 257 9.72 20.45 -10.59
CA PRO A 257 9.39 21.71 -9.91
C PRO A 257 7.97 21.77 -9.34
N GLU A 258 7.05 20.96 -9.88
CA GLU A 258 5.67 20.84 -9.42
C GLU A 258 5.51 19.90 -8.22
N GLU A 259 6.48 19.00 -7.97
CA GLU A 259 6.50 18.01 -6.89
C GLU A 259 7.28 18.50 -5.66
#